data_AF-A0A351MTV4-F1
#
_entry.id   AF-A0A351MTV4-F1
#
_cell.length_a   1.000
_cell.length_b   1.000
_cell.length_c   1.000
_cell.angle_alpha   90.00
_cell.angle_beta   90.00
_cell.angle_gamma   90.00
#
_symmetry.space_group_name_H-M   'P 1'
#
loop_
_entity.id
_entity.type
_entity.pdbx_description
1 polymer ?
#
loop_
_entity_poly.entity_id
_entity_poly.type
_entity_poly.pdbx_seq_one_letter_code
_entity_poly.pdbx_strand_id
1 'polypeptide(L)' 'KGGVGKTTTTVNLGAGLARLGVSTLIIDLDAQANATSALGIEKRAGGSLYRVLHGEGSAIDQIVNTTTKHLDIIP' A
#
# COMPACT_ATOMS: atom_id res chain seq x y z
N LYS A 1 17.96 2.29 -10.46
CA LYS A 1 18.64 1.03 -10.05
C LYS A 1 17.63 0.17 -9.28
N GLY A 2 17.37 -1.06 -9.73
CA GLY A 2 16.53 -2.01 -8.99
C GLY A 2 17.19 -2.44 -7.68
N GLY A 3 16.41 -2.86 -6.69
CA GLY A 3 16.93 -3.48 -5.47
C GLY A 3 17.55 -2.56 -4.40
N VAL A 4 17.36 -1.24 -4.45
CA VAL A 4 17.93 -0.30 -3.46
C VAL A 4 17.12 -0.19 -2.14
N GLY A 5 16.25 -1.16 -1.84
CA GLY A 5 15.52 -1.23 -0.56
C GLY A 5 14.25 -0.38 -0.45
N LYS A 6 13.80 0.32 -1.51
CA LYS A 6 12.60 1.20 -1.46
C LYS A 6 11.39 0.56 -0.80
N THR A 7 10.93 -0.58 -1.30
CA THR A 7 9.77 -1.30 -0.76
C THR A 7 9.99 -1.73 0.68
N THR A 8 11.18 -2.29 0.98
CA THR A 8 11.56 -2.70 2.33
C THR A 8 11.48 -1.53 3.31
N THR A 9 12.01 -0.37 2.91
CA THR A 9 11.95 0.86 3.72
C THR A 9 10.51 1.33 3.90
N THR A 10 9.73 1.44 2.82
CA THR A 10 8.33 1.89 2.89
C THR A 10 7.48 1.04 3.83
N VAL A 11 7.53 -0.29 3.67
CA VAL A 11 6.74 -1.23 4.48
C VAL A 11 7.15 -1.18 5.95
N ASN A 12 8.45 -1.24 6.24
CA ASN A 12 8.92 -1.26 7.62
C ASN A 12 8.75 0.09 8.33
N LEU A 13 8.96 1.20 7.62
CA LEU A 13 8.72 2.53 8.15
C LEU A 13 7.24 2.73 8.45
N GLY A 14 6.35 2.36 7.51
CA GLY A 14 4.91 2.47 7.71
C GLY A 14 4.41 1.62 8.88
N ALA A 15 4.88 0.38 8.98
CA ALA A 15 4.58 -0.48 10.13
C ALA A 15 5.15 0.08 11.45
N GLY A 16 6.33 0.73 11.42
CA GLY A 16 6.91 1.41 12.58
C GLY A 16 6.05 2.57 13.06
N LEU A 17 5.60 3.44 12.16
CA LEU A 17 4.71 4.57 12.46
C LEU A 17 3.36 4.08 13.01
N ALA A 18 2.77 3.06 12.38
CA ALA A 18 1.52 2.46 12.82
C ALA A 18 1.62 1.88 14.25
N ARG A 19 2.73 1.21 14.59
CA ARG A 19 2.99 0.73 15.97
C ARG A 19 3.10 1.85 17.01
N LEU A 20 3.48 3.05 16.58
CA LEU A 20 3.50 4.25 17.44
C LEU A 20 2.12 4.93 17.51
N GLY A 21 1.07 4.35 16.91
CA GLY A 21 -0.29 4.87 16.90
C GLY A 21 -0.55 5.92 15.81
N VAL A 22 0.38 6.12 14.88
CA VAL A 22 0.20 7.06 13.77
C VAL A 22 -0.55 6.35 12.64
N SER A 23 -1.76 6.82 12.33
CA SER A 23 -2.53 6.34 11.18
C SER A 23 -1.74 6.53 9.89
N THR A 24 -1.39 5.41 9.25
CA THR A 24 -0.48 5.36 8.12
C THR A 24 -1.14 4.67 6.93
N LEU A 25 -1.07 5.29 5.76
CA LEU A 25 -1.54 4.72 4.49
C LEU A 25 -0.34 4.53 3.56
N ILE A 26 -0.07 3.30 3.14
CA ILE A 26 0.88 3.00 2.07
C ILE A 26 0.14 3.06 0.73
N ILE A 27 0.79 3.57 -0.31
CA ILE A 27 0.27 3.54 -1.68
C ILE A 27 1.29 2.78 -2.53
N ASP A 28 0.92 1.61 -3.04
CA ASP A 28 1.79 0.82 -3.93
C ASP A 28 1.55 1.23 -5.39
N LEU A 29 2.51 1.98 -5.94
CA LEU A 29 2.48 2.41 -7.35
C LEU A 29 3.49 1.64 -8.21
N ASP A 30 4.06 0.56 -7.70
CA ASP A 30 4.93 -0.33 -8.46
C ASP A 30 4.06 -1.38 -9.18
N ALA A 31 4.22 -1.54 -10.50
CA ALA A 31 3.49 -2.54 -11.27
C ALA A 31 3.73 -3.98 -10.75
N GLN A 32 4.85 -4.23 -10.07
CA GLN A 32 5.13 -5.51 -9.42
C GLN A 32 4.38 -5.70 -8.11
N ALA A 33 3.80 -4.63 -7.54
CA ALA A 33 3.02 -4.60 -6.30
C ALA A 33 3.74 -5.33 -5.14
N ASN A 34 5.00 -4.95 -4.95
CA ASN A 34 5.89 -5.57 -3.96
C ASN A 34 5.49 -5.18 -2.52
N ALA A 35 4.97 -3.97 -2.28
CA ALA A 35 4.52 -3.56 -0.96
C ALA A 35 3.22 -4.26 -0.57
N THR A 36 2.28 -4.34 -1.51
CA THR A 36 1.03 -5.11 -1.39
C THR A 36 1.32 -6.56 -1.00
N SER A 37 2.24 -7.21 -1.72
CA SER A 37 2.64 -8.60 -1.46
C SER A 37 3.35 -8.76 -0.11
N ALA A 38 4.22 -7.81 0.27
CA ALA A 38 4.93 -7.81 1.54
C ALA A 38 4.01 -7.67 2.76
N LEU A 39 2.83 -7.06 2.59
CA LEU A 39 1.78 -6.94 3.62
C LEU A 39 0.80 -8.11 3.61
N GLY A 40 1.02 -9.14 2.78
CA GLY A 40 0.17 -10.33 2.70
C GLY A 40 -1.19 -10.08 2.03
N ILE A 41 -1.32 -9.00 1.26
CA ILE A 41 -2.57 -8.67 0.56
C ILE A 41 -2.54 -9.25 -0.85
N GLU A 42 -3.63 -9.92 -1.22
CA GLU A 42 -3.81 -10.46 -2.56
C GLU A 42 -4.21 -9.36 -3.55
N LYS A 43 -3.63 -9.41 -4.76
CA LYS A 43 -3.97 -8.48 -5.83
C LYS A 43 -5.36 -8.81 -6.36
N ARG A 44 -6.26 -7.82 -6.37
CA ARG A 44 -7.59 -7.92 -6.97
C ARG A 44 -7.65 -7.08 -8.25
N ALA A 45 -8.38 -7.57 -9.26
CA ALA A 45 -8.61 -6.82 -10.48
C ALA A 45 -9.31 -5.48 -10.17
N GLY A 46 -8.77 -4.38 -10.68
CA GLY A 46 -9.29 -3.03 -10.45
C GLY A 46 -9.08 -2.48 -9.04
N GLY A 47 -8.30 -3.16 -8.20
CA GLY A 47 -8.02 -2.74 -6.82
C GLY A 47 -6.91 -1.69 -6.67
N SER A 48 -6.23 -1.35 -7.78
CA SER A 48 -5.10 -0.42 -7.75
C SER A 48 -5.51 1.02 -8.00
N LEU A 49 -4.65 1.95 -7.61
CA LEU A 49 -4.88 3.38 -7.85
C LEU A 49 -4.88 3.77 -9.33
N TYR A 50 -4.51 2.86 -10.25
CA TYR A 50 -4.39 3.16 -11.68
C TYR A 50 -5.66 3.80 -12.26
N ARG A 51 -6.85 3.25 -12.01
CA ARG A 51 -8.11 3.78 -12.53
C ARG A 51 -8.45 5.15 -11.94
N VAL A 52 -8.19 5.33 -10.65
CA VAL A 52 -8.40 6.59 -9.93
C VAL A 52 -7.52 7.70 -10.52
N LEU A 53 -6.26 7.41 -10.84
CA LEU A 53 -5.36 8.37 -11.50
C LEU A 53 -5.82 8.76 -12.91
N HIS A 54 -6.68 7.95 -13.55
CA HIS A 54 -7.31 8.26 -14.83
C HIS A 54 -8.69 8.93 -14.68
N GLY A 55 -9.08 9.31 -13.46
CA GLY A 55 -10.35 9.99 -13.18
C GLY A 55 -11.54 9.04 -12.99
N GLU A 56 -11.30 7.74 -12.84
CA GLU A 56 -12.34 6.75 -12.61
C GLU A 56 -12.40 6.32 -11.13
N GLY A 57 -13.54 6.56 -10.47
CA GLY A 57 -13.77 6.13 -9.08
C GLY A 57 -13.04 6.98 -8.04
N SER A 58 -12.97 6.48 -6.80
CA SER A 58 -12.35 7.18 -5.67
C SER A 58 -11.17 6.40 -5.09
N ALA A 59 -10.14 7.12 -4.65
CA ALA A 59 -8.99 6.54 -3.93
C ALA A 59 -9.42 5.86 -2.62
N ILE A 60 -10.45 6.41 -1.95
CA ILE A 60 -10.96 5.89 -0.68
C ILE A 60 -11.50 4.47 -0.85
N ASP A 61 -12.14 4.18 -1.98
CA ASP A 61 -12.70 2.85 -2.27
C ASP A 61 -11.62 1.78 -2.54
N GLN A 62 -10.38 2.23 -2.77
CA GLN A 62 -9.23 1.35 -2.99
C GLN A 62 -8.44 1.05 -1.71
N ILE A 63 -8.80 1.66 -0.58
CA ILE A 63 -8.15 1.39 0.70
C ILE A 63 -8.49 -0.03 1.17
N VAL A 64 -7.44 -0.78 1.53
CA VAL A 64 -7.52 -2.12 2.10
C VAL A 64 -6.86 -2.09 3.48
N ASN A 65 -7.60 -2.51 4.50
CA ASN A 65 -7.07 -2.65 5.85
C ASN A 65 -6.04 -3.79 5.89
N THR A 66 -4.90 -3.55 6.53
CA THR A 66 -3.94 -4.62 6.80
C THR A 66 -4.27 -5.33 8.11
N THR A 67 -3.55 -6.40 8.43
CA THR A 67 -3.62 -7.04 9.76
C THR A 67 -2.96 -6.20 10.85
N THR A 68 -2.17 -5.18 10.49
CA THR A 68 -1.53 -4.26 11.43
C THR A 68 -2.45 -3.08 11.70
N LYS A 69 -2.85 -2.91 12.97
CA LYS A 69 -3.65 -1.75 13.39
C LYS A 69 -2.94 -0.44 13.01
N HIS A 70 -3.70 0.56 12.57
CA HIS A 70 -3.21 1.87 12.11
C HIS A 70 -2.38 1.83 10.82
N LEU A 71 -2.35 0.71 10.11
CA LEU A 71 -1.71 0.59 8.81
C LEU A 71 -2.71 0.08 7.76
N ASP A 72 -2.93 0.91 6.76
CA ASP A 72 -3.75 0.59 5.60
C ASP A 72 -2.90 0.69 4.32
N ILE A 73 -3.40 0.14 3.22
CA ILE A 73 -2.76 0.25 1.91
C ILE A 73 -3.76 0.52 0.79
N ILE A 74 -3.34 1.29 -0.21
CA ILE A 74 -3.90 1.24 -1.56
C ILE A 74 -2.97 0.36 -2.41
N PRO A 75 -3.45 -0.81 -2.89
CA PRO A 75 -2.64 -1.78 -3.64
C PRO A 75 -2.17 -1.37 -5.03
#